data_AF-A0A1F5G375-F1
#
_entry.id   AF-A0A1F5G375-F1
#
_cell.length_a   1.000
_cell.length_b   1.000
_cell.length_c   1.000
_cell.angle_alpha   90.00
_cell.angle_beta   90.00
_cell.angle_gamma   90.00
#
_symmetry.space_group_name_H-M   'P 1'
#
loop_
_entity.id
_entity.type
_entity.pdbx_description
1 polymer ?
#
loop_
_entity_poly.entity_id
_entity_poly.type
_entity_poly.pdbx_seq_one_letter_code
_entity_poly.pdbx_strand_id
1 'polypeptide(L)'
;MDPSLKQDIPERSPLWSSGIQPVQLSGKVLDKTTLILSLCLALFSFVIFRPVISQISFEEAFFTPLVPFLISVFGSFNINPGDFLRGLFIGSFMISTVGVYLLTRDLTRRQLSSILAAILYLIPPVPIFVLTFFRQGVLETELGSAKSFFTIVYGDGANFLALAIIPFASLFLLKYLKLGKSGDLVWSTILCSLILLANATQSLSLGFIGVIVFVTQLFFGNVRAKVQRFVIAAIMPIGLVSFWYTPHFWYLGANFVASAFLANMKLLFPLPFIIFLITLFFSFVFFARREDRMAIFFCFLVFIVFAVSISVWLISGKSFVPHPHRMVPNLNMFGAVVIALLLSMLFDRVHFISAIGQEFVWGPFKIFVSLIFAVLSFLGLSLLAYSLSPFAILAVSGRSGIWTKIRLSVLAERRESLELAGGNFQLISSRGDSWQIWLGTAVTVLFFLVLVWLVIHDEIGDQEAA
;
A
#
# COMPACT_ATOMS: atom_id res chain seq x y z
N MET A 1 16.35 -23.22 24.90
CA MET A 1 15.07 -23.26 24.18
C MET A 1 14.94 -24.65 23.60
N ASP A 2 13.79 -25.30 23.78
CA ASP A 2 13.59 -26.70 23.38
C ASP A 2 13.47 -26.82 21.85
N PRO A 3 14.38 -27.52 21.15
CA PRO A 3 14.34 -27.66 19.69
C PRO A 3 13.21 -28.57 19.18
N SER A 4 12.39 -29.12 20.08
CA SER A 4 11.25 -29.99 19.74
C SER A 4 9.94 -29.25 19.43
N LEU A 5 9.88 -27.93 19.60
CA LEU A 5 8.77 -27.10 19.08
C LEU A 5 8.95 -26.85 17.58
N LYS A 6 8.84 -27.91 16.77
CA LYS A 6 8.34 -27.74 15.40
C LYS A 6 7.01 -27.03 15.54
N GLN A 7 6.95 -25.76 15.16
CA GLN A 7 5.69 -25.05 15.01
C GLN A 7 4.82 -25.88 14.08
N ASP A 8 3.86 -26.61 14.65
CA ASP A 8 2.79 -27.23 13.91
C ASP A 8 2.21 -26.14 13.02
N ILE A 9 2.30 -26.38 11.71
CA ILE A 9 1.78 -25.45 10.71
C ILE A 9 0.30 -25.29 11.06
N PRO A 10 -0.17 -24.08 11.45
CA PRO A 10 -1.53 -23.94 11.89
C PRO A 10 -2.46 -24.35 10.76
N GLU A 11 -3.39 -25.27 11.07
CA GLU A 11 -4.45 -25.70 10.17
C GLU A 11 -5.24 -24.50 9.67
N ARG A 12 -5.79 -24.65 8.46
CA ARG A 12 -6.53 -23.63 7.72
C ARG A 12 -7.49 -22.85 8.61
N SER A 13 -7.47 -21.52 8.50
CA SER A 13 -8.61 -20.64 8.75
C SER A 13 -9.88 -21.10 8.04
N PRO A 14 -10.87 -21.70 8.74
CA PRO A 14 -12.23 -21.64 8.28
C PRO A 14 -12.61 -20.17 8.34
N LEU A 15 -12.41 -19.49 7.21
CA LEU A 15 -12.55 -18.03 7.10
C LEU A 15 -13.87 -17.59 7.75
N TRP A 16 -14.92 -18.44 7.65
CA TRP A 16 -16.19 -18.30 8.34
C TRP A 16 -16.88 -19.62 8.80
N SER A 17 -16.53 -20.80 8.26
CA SER A 17 -17.27 -22.07 8.50
C SER A 17 -16.40 -23.20 9.04
N SER A 18 -16.66 -23.64 10.27
CA SER A 18 -15.87 -24.59 11.07
C SER A 18 -15.87 -26.06 10.61
N GLY A 19 -16.02 -26.34 9.30
CA GLY A 19 -16.29 -27.71 8.82
C GLY A 19 -15.64 -28.13 7.50
N ILE A 20 -14.63 -27.41 6.99
CA ILE A 20 -14.05 -27.74 5.67
C ILE A 20 -12.62 -28.24 5.82
N GLN A 21 -12.36 -29.45 5.27
CA GLN A 21 -11.11 -30.20 5.36
C GLN A 21 -9.84 -29.34 5.08
N PRO A 22 -8.71 -29.67 5.75
CA PRO A 22 -7.45 -28.96 5.58
C PRO A 22 -6.83 -29.29 4.21
N VAL A 23 -6.85 -28.31 3.31
CA VAL A 23 -6.09 -28.35 2.05
C VAL A 23 -4.60 -28.23 2.39
N GLN A 24 -3.80 -29.22 1.99
CA GLN A 24 -2.34 -29.17 2.15
C GLN A 24 -1.76 -28.01 1.33
N LEU A 25 -1.19 -27.03 2.03
CA LEU A 25 -0.60 -25.83 1.46
C LEU A 25 0.91 -25.85 1.64
N SER A 26 1.62 -25.47 0.58
CA SER A 26 3.02 -25.07 0.70
C SER A 26 3.10 -23.79 1.55
N GLY A 27 3.76 -23.90 2.70
CA GLY A 27 3.82 -22.85 3.73
C GLY A 27 4.79 -21.71 3.43
N LYS A 28 5.48 -21.72 2.28
CA LYS A 28 6.46 -20.67 1.94
C LYS A 28 5.80 -19.56 1.11
N VAL A 29 6.04 -18.33 1.53
CA VAL A 29 5.55 -17.12 0.83
C VAL A 29 6.15 -16.99 -0.58
N LEU A 30 7.34 -17.54 -0.80
CA LEU A 30 8.07 -17.50 -2.07
C LEU A 30 8.25 -18.90 -2.65
N ASP A 31 7.15 -19.57 -2.93
CA ASP A 31 7.16 -20.79 -3.73
C ASP A 31 7.37 -20.49 -5.22
N LYS A 32 7.88 -21.49 -5.96
CA LYS A 32 8.05 -21.39 -7.43
C LYS A 32 6.77 -20.91 -8.13
N THR A 33 5.61 -21.45 -7.73
CA THR A 33 4.30 -21.05 -8.26
C THR A 33 3.99 -19.58 -7.97
N THR A 34 4.23 -19.12 -6.75
CA THR A 34 3.99 -17.73 -6.34
C THR A 34 4.91 -16.77 -7.07
N LEU A 35 6.19 -17.14 -7.28
CA LEU A 35 7.15 -16.36 -8.04
C LEU A 35 6.72 -16.22 -9.51
N ILE A 36 6.40 -17.34 -10.17
CA ILE A 36 5.95 -17.33 -11.58
C ILE A 36 4.69 -16.48 -11.74
N LEU A 37 3.70 -16.64 -10.86
CA LEU A 37 2.47 -15.84 -10.91
C LEU A 37 2.72 -14.36 -10.65
N SER A 38 3.61 -14.02 -9.71
CA SER A 38 4.01 -12.63 -9.47
C SER A 38 4.63 -12.01 -10.72
N LEU A 39 5.54 -12.73 -11.38
CA LEU A 39 6.17 -12.29 -12.62
C LEU A 39 5.14 -12.13 -13.74
N CYS A 40 4.22 -13.09 -13.91
CA CYS A 40 3.15 -13.00 -14.89
C CYS A 40 2.21 -11.81 -14.62
N LEU A 41 1.83 -11.56 -13.37
CA LEU A 41 1.00 -10.41 -13.00
C LEU A 41 1.72 -9.07 -13.23
N ALA A 42 3.03 -9.01 -12.96
CA ALA A 42 3.85 -7.85 -13.27
C ALA A 42 3.90 -7.59 -14.79
N LEU A 43 4.19 -8.61 -15.59
CA LEU A 43 4.20 -8.50 -17.06
C LEU A 43 2.82 -8.13 -17.61
N PHE A 44 1.77 -8.70 -17.05
CA PHE A 44 0.39 -8.39 -17.42
C PHE A 44 0.05 -6.92 -17.16
N SER A 45 0.41 -6.41 -15.97
CA SER A 45 0.27 -5.00 -15.61
C SER A 45 1.05 -4.09 -16.58
N PHE A 46 2.29 -4.45 -16.91
CA PHE A 46 3.09 -3.74 -17.90
C PHE A 46 2.40 -3.65 -19.27
N VAL A 47 1.91 -4.79 -19.79
CA VAL A 47 1.26 -4.85 -21.12
C VAL A 47 -0.01 -3.98 -21.16
N ILE A 48 -0.81 -3.99 -20.10
CA ILE A 48 -2.07 -3.23 -20.04
C ILE A 48 -1.81 -1.73 -19.92
N PHE A 49 -0.91 -1.31 -19.02
CA PHE A 49 -0.81 0.10 -18.66
C PHE A 49 0.23 0.89 -19.46
N ARG A 50 1.19 0.23 -20.11
CA ARG A 50 2.19 0.90 -20.94
C ARG A 50 1.57 1.80 -22.03
N PRO A 51 0.59 1.35 -22.85
CA PRO A 51 -0.01 2.20 -23.89
C PRO A 51 -0.62 3.47 -23.30
N VAL A 52 -1.25 3.36 -22.13
CA VAL A 52 -1.92 4.47 -21.46
C VAL A 52 -0.93 5.48 -20.93
N ILE A 53 0.04 5.02 -20.14
CA ILE A 53 1.01 5.88 -19.47
C ILE A 53 1.92 6.59 -20.48
N SER A 54 2.21 5.96 -21.62
CA SER A 54 3.04 6.54 -22.68
C SER A 54 2.49 7.85 -23.25
N GLN A 55 1.18 8.08 -23.16
CA GLN A 55 0.51 9.27 -23.69
C GLN A 55 0.33 10.39 -22.66
N ILE A 56 0.67 10.14 -21.39
CA ILE A 56 0.48 11.12 -20.32
C ILE A 56 1.67 12.11 -20.32
N SER A 57 1.36 13.40 -20.16
CA SER A 57 2.32 14.45 -19.84
C SER A 57 2.34 14.72 -18.34
N PHE A 58 3.52 14.71 -17.73
CA PHE A 58 3.68 14.89 -16.29
C PHE A 58 4.07 16.34 -15.96
N GLU A 59 3.42 16.88 -14.93
CA GLU A 59 3.73 18.18 -14.33
C GLU A 59 3.68 17.99 -12.82
N GLU A 60 4.85 17.91 -12.20
CA GLU A 60 4.99 17.52 -10.81
C GLU A 60 6.11 18.33 -10.15
N ALA A 61 5.86 18.73 -8.91
CA ALA A 61 6.85 19.27 -8.00
C ALA A 61 7.01 18.30 -6.83
N PHE A 62 8.22 18.21 -6.29
CA PHE A 62 8.55 17.20 -5.30
C PHE A 62 8.87 17.85 -3.95
N PHE A 63 8.33 17.30 -2.87
CA PHE A 63 8.63 17.72 -1.49
C PHE A 63 9.72 16.88 -0.83
N THR A 64 10.09 15.77 -1.46
CA THR A 64 10.99 14.75 -0.93
C THR A 64 12.00 14.35 -2.00
N PRO A 65 13.20 13.86 -1.62
CA PRO A 65 14.35 13.93 -2.51
C PRO A 65 14.47 12.71 -3.43
N LEU A 66 13.78 11.59 -3.16
CA LEU A 66 14.04 10.34 -3.88
C LEU A 66 13.79 10.46 -5.38
N VAL A 67 12.62 10.95 -5.78
CA VAL A 67 12.26 11.03 -7.21
C VAL A 67 13.13 12.05 -7.95
N PRO A 68 13.34 13.29 -7.44
CA PRO A 68 14.31 14.23 -8.03
C PRO A 68 15.73 13.66 -8.14
N PHE A 69 16.19 12.96 -7.10
CA PHE A 69 17.49 12.30 -7.12
C PHE A 69 17.56 11.28 -8.25
N LEU A 70 16.56 10.40 -8.38
CA LEU A 70 16.51 9.44 -9.48
C LEU A 70 16.44 10.15 -10.85
N ILE A 71 15.63 11.20 -11.00
CA ILE A 71 15.59 12.01 -12.23
C ILE A 71 16.99 12.53 -12.58
N SER A 72 17.74 13.04 -11.60
CA SER A 72 19.10 13.56 -11.83
C SER A 72 20.10 12.46 -12.23
N VAL A 73 20.02 11.29 -11.61
CA VAL A 73 20.87 10.13 -11.94
C VAL A 73 20.56 9.65 -13.36
N PHE A 74 19.29 9.46 -13.71
CA PHE A 74 18.89 9.03 -15.06
C PHE A 74 19.08 10.13 -16.13
N GLY A 75 19.00 11.40 -15.74
CA GLY A 75 19.34 12.53 -16.59
C GLY A 75 20.82 12.53 -17.01
N SER A 76 21.71 11.99 -16.17
CA SER A 76 23.13 11.77 -16.52
C SER A 76 23.31 10.76 -17.66
N PHE A 77 22.30 9.90 -17.89
CA PHE A 77 22.23 8.97 -19.03
C PHE A 77 21.38 9.52 -20.19
N ASN A 78 21.13 10.83 -20.23
CA ASN A 78 20.37 11.53 -21.27
C ASN A 78 18.89 11.09 -21.37
N ILE A 79 18.29 10.61 -20.27
CA ILE A 79 16.86 10.30 -20.19
C ILE A 79 16.08 11.55 -19.80
N ASN A 80 15.07 11.91 -20.59
CA ASN A 80 14.18 13.03 -20.28
C ASN A 80 13.39 12.75 -18.99
N PRO A 81 13.25 13.73 -18.06
CA PRO A 81 12.44 13.57 -16.84
C PRO A 81 11.02 13.04 -17.08
N GLY A 82 10.37 13.44 -18.17
CA GLY A 82 9.03 12.95 -18.52
C GLY A 82 9.01 11.46 -18.86
N ASP A 83 10.02 10.97 -19.58
CA ASP A 83 10.16 9.55 -19.92
C ASP A 83 10.55 8.72 -18.71
N PHE A 84 11.40 9.27 -17.83
CA PHE A 84 11.69 8.66 -16.54
C PHE A 84 10.43 8.48 -15.70
N LEU A 85 9.58 9.52 -15.58
CA LEU A 85 8.33 9.42 -14.82
C LEU A 85 7.36 8.41 -15.42
N ARG A 86 7.26 8.31 -16.75
CA ARG A 86 6.47 7.23 -17.40
C ARG A 86 6.97 5.86 -16.98
N GLY A 87 8.28 5.64 -17.04
CA GLY A 87 8.92 4.41 -16.60
C GLY A 87 8.66 4.12 -15.11
N LEU A 88 8.75 5.15 -14.26
CA LEU A 88 8.50 5.05 -12.83
C LEU A 88 7.03 4.69 -12.53
N PHE A 89 6.06 5.29 -13.24
CA PHE A 89 4.64 4.92 -13.11
C PHE A 89 4.40 3.47 -13.52
N ILE A 90 4.93 3.04 -14.67
CA ILE A 90 4.81 1.64 -15.14
C ILE A 90 5.45 0.68 -14.12
N GLY A 91 6.66 0.98 -13.65
CA GLY A 91 7.36 0.20 -12.63
C GLY A 91 6.57 0.14 -11.32
N SER A 92 5.99 1.26 -10.89
CA SER A 92 5.14 1.34 -9.69
C SER A 92 3.88 0.49 -9.84
N PHE A 93 3.26 0.43 -11.01
CA PHE A 93 2.15 -0.49 -11.30
C PHE A 93 2.56 -1.95 -11.17
N MET A 94 3.71 -2.34 -11.73
CA MET A 94 4.21 -3.70 -11.64
C MET A 94 4.49 -4.07 -10.18
N ILE A 95 5.22 -3.21 -9.47
CA ILE A 95 5.62 -3.41 -8.07
C ILE A 95 4.39 -3.48 -7.18
N SER A 96 3.46 -2.53 -7.27
CA SER A 96 2.23 -2.51 -6.46
C SER A 96 1.37 -3.74 -6.68
N THR A 97 1.18 -4.18 -7.93
CA THR A 97 0.40 -5.39 -8.26
C THR A 97 0.99 -6.63 -7.59
N VAL A 98 2.31 -6.79 -7.69
CA VAL A 98 3.03 -7.90 -7.03
C VAL A 98 2.97 -7.75 -5.51
N GLY A 99 3.13 -6.54 -4.98
CA GLY A 99 3.05 -6.27 -3.56
C GLY A 99 1.70 -6.63 -2.96
N VAL A 100 0.60 -6.22 -3.60
CA VAL A 100 -0.77 -6.57 -3.21
C VAL A 100 -0.99 -8.08 -3.25
N TYR A 101 -0.52 -8.74 -4.32
CA TYR A 101 -0.58 -10.19 -4.45
C TYR A 101 0.16 -10.89 -3.30
N LEU A 102 1.42 -10.53 -3.04
CA LEU A 102 2.26 -11.16 -2.03
C LEU A 102 1.77 -10.87 -0.60
N LEU A 103 1.35 -9.64 -0.31
CA LEU A 103 0.76 -9.29 0.99
C LEU A 103 -0.50 -10.11 1.25
N THR A 104 -1.41 -10.17 0.27
CA THR A 104 -2.64 -10.97 0.41
C THR A 104 -2.32 -12.46 0.54
N ARG A 105 -1.29 -12.94 -0.15
CA ARG A 105 -0.83 -14.33 -0.07
C ARG A 105 -0.27 -14.67 1.30
N ASP A 106 0.54 -13.80 1.88
CA ASP A 106 1.10 -13.96 3.23
C ASP A 106 0.00 -13.96 4.29
N LEU A 107 -0.96 -13.03 4.18
CA LEU A 107 -2.07 -12.89 5.11
C LEU A 107 -3.04 -14.07 5.05
N THR A 108 -3.52 -14.42 3.85
CA THR A 108 -4.61 -15.40 3.69
C THR A 108 -4.13 -16.83 3.54
N ARG A 109 -2.87 -17.02 3.14
CA ARG A 109 -2.34 -18.30 2.63
C ARG A 109 -3.18 -18.90 1.49
N ARG A 110 -3.93 -18.08 0.75
CA ARG A 110 -4.82 -18.51 -0.35
C ARG A 110 -4.42 -17.88 -1.67
N GLN A 111 -4.24 -18.73 -2.69
CA GLN A 111 -3.80 -18.29 -4.01
C GLN A 111 -4.91 -17.52 -4.74
N LEU A 112 -6.15 -18.02 -4.66
CA LEU A 112 -7.33 -17.40 -5.27
C LEU A 112 -7.54 -15.95 -4.78
N SER A 113 -7.59 -15.75 -3.47
CA SER A 113 -7.78 -14.43 -2.86
C SER A 113 -6.70 -13.44 -3.26
N SER A 114 -5.46 -13.92 -3.39
CA SER A 114 -4.33 -13.10 -3.78
C SER A 114 -4.39 -12.68 -5.24
N ILE A 115 -4.74 -13.62 -6.14
CA ILE A 115 -4.94 -13.33 -7.57
C ILE A 115 -6.08 -12.31 -7.73
N LEU A 116 -7.21 -12.54 -7.05
CA LEU A 116 -8.35 -11.62 -7.09
C LEU A 116 -8.00 -10.22 -6.57
N ALA A 117 -7.25 -10.11 -5.48
CA ALA A 117 -6.82 -8.82 -4.94
C ALA A 117 -5.96 -8.04 -5.93
N ALA A 118 -4.99 -8.71 -6.56
CA ALA A 118 -4.13 -8.10 -7.56
C ALA A 118 -4.92 -7.65 -8.79
N ILE A 119 -5.85 -8.47 -9.29
CA ILE A 119 -6.70 -8.13 -10.43
C ILE A 119 -7.64 -6.98 -10.09
N LEU A 120 -8.32 -7.04 -8.95
CA LEU A 120 -9.23 -5.99 -8.49
C LEU A 120 -8.52 -4.65 -8.35
N TYR A 121 -7.26 -4.66 -7.93
CA TYR A 121 -6.43 -3.47 -7.86
C TYR A 121 -6.13 -2.86 -9.24
N LEU A 122 -6.04 -3.67 -10.30
CA LEU A 122 -5.81 -3.19 -11.66
C LEU A 122 -7.07 -2.63 -12.34
N ILE A 123 -8.27 -2.90 -11.85
CA ILE A 123 -9.53 -2.53 -12.52
C ILE A 123 -9.84 -1.03 -12.54
N PRO A 124 -9.68 -0.24 -11.46
CA PRO A 124 -10.13 1.15 -11.42
C PRO A 124 -9.75 2.02 -12.65
N PRO A 125 -8.55 1.89 -13.24
CA PRO A 125 -8.18 2.61 -14.46
C PRO A 125 -8.77 2.07 -15.77
N VAL A 126 -9.28 0.83 -15.80
CA VAL A 126 -9.76 0.17 -17.02
C VAL A 126 -10.97 0.86 -17.66
N PRO A 127 -12.03 1.25 -16.92
CA PRO A 127 -13.17 1.91 -17.56
C PRO A 127 -12.80 3.21 -18.27
N ILE A 128 -11.84 3.96 -17.72
CA ILE A 128 -11.39 5.21 -18.34
C ILE A 128 -10.39 4.99 -19.45
N PHE A 129 -9.60 3.92 -19.40
CA PHE A 129 -8.89 3.46 -20.59
C PHE A 129 -9.87 3.23 -21.74
N VAL A 130 -10.95 2.48 -21.51
CA VAL A 130 -11.93 2.21 -22.57
C VAL A 130 -12.64 3.49 -23.02
N LEU A 131 -13.08 4.34 -22.09
CA LEU A 131 -13.77 5.58 -22.42
C LEU A 131 -12.86 6.61 -23.12
N THR A 132 -11.60 6.73 -22.73
CA THR A 132 -10.66 7.70 -23.31
C THR A 132 -10.11 7.25 -24.66
N PHE A 133 -9.83 5.95 -24.83
CA PHE A 133 -9.19 5.45 -26.05
C PHE A 133 -10.18 4.94 -27.10
N PHE A 134 -11.32 4.37 -26.70
CA PHE A 134 -12.27 3.74 -27.64
C PHE A 134 -13.56 4.54 -27.85
N ARG A 135 -13.88 5.53 -26.99
CA ARG A 135 -15.05 6.42 -27.12
C ARG A 135 -14.67 7.90 -26.94
N GLN A 136 -13.76 8.38 -27.79
CA GLN A 136 -13.38 9.79 -27.85
C GLN A 136 -14.63 10.69 -27.95
N GLY A 137 -14.70 11.77 -27.16
CA GLY A 137 -15.78 12.77 -27.20
C GLY A 137 -16.98 12.64 -26.23
N VAL A 138 -17.22 11.50 -25.56
CA VAL A 138 -18.45 11.34 -24.73
C VAL A 138 -18.30 11.87 -23.28
N LEU A 139 -17.07 12.03 -22.77
CA LEU A 139 -16.79 12.47 -21.39
C LEU A 139 -15.68 13.52 -21.26
N GLU A 140 -15.22 14.08 -22.39
CA GLU A 140 -14.14 15.07 -22.42
C GLU A 140 -14.50 16.38 -21.70
N THR A 141 -15.78 16.70 -21.53
CA THR A 141 -16.22 17.97 -20.96
C THR A 141 -16.34 17.97 -19.43
N GLU A 142 -16.64 16.84 -18.78
CA GLU A 142 -16.83 16.78 -17.32
C GLU A 142 -15.63 16.18 -16.55
N LEU A 143 -14.78 15.37 -17.21
CA LEU A 143 -13.63 14.66 -16.61
C LEU A 143 -12.30 14.84 -17.38
N GLY A 144 -12.24 15.82 -18.30
CA GLY A 144 -11.37 15.93 -19.48
C GLY A 144 -9.84 15.87 -19.39
N SER A 145 -9.24 14.89 -18.72
CA SER A 145 -7.94 14.34 -19.12
C SER A 145 -7.66 13.05 -18.36
N ALA A 146 -7.24 11.99 -19.06
CA ALA A 146 -6.71 10.77 -18.43
C ALA A 146 -5.64 11.08 -17.37
N LYS A 147 -4.85 12.14 -17.58
CA LYS A 147 -3.88 12.68 -16.61
C LYS A 147 -4.52 12.95 -15.25
N SER A 148 -5.66 13.63 -15.22
CA SER A 148 -6.34 13.98 -13.97
C SER A 148 -6.85 12.75 -13.24
N PHE A 149 -7.37 11.77 -13.97
CA PHE A 149 -7.85 10.53 -13.38
C PHE A 149 -6.72 9.70 -12.77
N PHE A 150 -5.61 9.51 -13.49
CA PHE A 150 -4.46 8.76 -12.97
C PHE A 150 -3.90 9.42 -11.71
N THR A 151 -3.79 10.76 -11.69
CA THR A 151 -3.37 11.47 -10.48
C THR A 151 -4.37 11.30 -9.33
N ILE A 152 -5.67 11.23 -9.59
CA ILE A 152 -6.68 11.05 -8.53
C ILE A 152 -6.65 9.62 -7.96
N VAL A 153 -6.55 8.62 -8.82
CA VAL A 153 -6.65 7.20 -8.40
C VAL A 153 -5.36 6.67 -7.83
N TYR A 154 -4.21 7.13 -8.32
CA TYR A 154 -2.88 6.62 -7.94
C TYR A 154 -1.95 7.67 -7.33
N GLY A 155 -2.25 8.96 -7.53
CA GLY A 155 -1.40 10.07 -7.10
C GLY A 155 -0.43 10.56 -8.17
N ASP A 156 0.43 11.51 -7.79
CA ASP A 156 1.64 11.87 -8.53
C ASP A 156 2.67 10.74 -8.51
N GLY A 157 3.73 10.83 -9.31
CA GLY A 157 4.71 9.74 -9.47
C GLY A 157 5.38 9.36 -8.15
N ALA A 158 5.75 10.35 -7.35
CA ALA A 158 6.33 10.16 -6.02
C ALA A 158 5.37 9.44 -5.06
N ASN A 159 4.11 9.88 -5.00
CA ASN A 159 3.06 9.25 -4.21
C ASN A 159 2.79 7.82 -4.66
N PHE A 160 2.77 7.57 -5.97
CA PHE A 160 2.48 6.24 -6.49
C PHE A 160 3.62 5.25 -6.28
N LEU A 161 4.87 5.69 -6.42
CA LEU A 161 6.04 4.88 -6.08
C LEU A 161 6.01 4.47 -4.60
N ALA A 162 5.76 5.43 -3.71
CA ALA A 162 5.63 5.15 -2.29
C ALA A 162 4.49 4.17 -2.00
N LEU A 163 3.31 4.37 -2.62
CA LEU A 163 2.18 3.45 -2.52
C LEU A 163 2.55 2.04 -2.97
N ALA A 164 3.32 1.89 -4.06
CA ALA A 164 3.72 0.59 -4.58
C ALA A 164 4.61 -0.21 -3.62
N ILE A 165 5.40 0.49 -2.79
CA ILE A 165 6.31 -0.10 -1.81
C ILE A 165 5.58 -0.51 -0.52
N ILE A 166 4.46 0.16 -0.16
CA ILE A 166 3.71 -0.06 1.08
C ILE A 166 3.38 -1.54 1.35
N PRO A 167 2.88 -2.35 0.39
CA PRO A 167 2.56 -3.75 0.67
C PRO A 167 3.78 -4.57 1.11
N PHE A 168 4.95 -4.31 0.53
CA PHE A 168 6.19 -4.97 0.90
C PHE A 168 6.67 -4.51 2.28
N ALA A 169 6.66 -3.21 2.53
CA ALA A 169 7.03 -2.65 3.84
C ALA A 169 6.14 -3.27 4.95
N SER A 170 4.83 -3.38 4.69
CA SER A 170 3.86 -3.99 5.60
C SER A 170 4.13 -5.48 5.81
N LEU A 171 4.46 -6.22 4.76
CA LEU A 171 4.77 -7.64 4.81
C LEU A 171 6.03 -7.92 5.65
N PHE A 172 7.11 -7.19 5.42
CA PHE A 172 8.35 -7.38 6.19
C PHE A 172 8.21 -6.88 7.63
N LEU A 173 7.50 -5.78 7.87
CA LEU A 173 7.18 -5.33 9.23
C LEU A 173 6.38 -6.38 10.00
N LEU A 174 5.36 -6.96 9.35
CA LEU A 174 4.55 -8.03 9.93
C LEU A 174 5.41 -9.25 10.29
N LYS A 175 6.30 -9.68 9.39
CA LYS A 175 7.22 -10.80 9.63
C LYS A 175 8.22 -10.52 10.74
N TYR A 176 8.80 -9.32 10.77
CA TYR A 176 9.71 -8.91 11.83
C TYR A 176 9.02 -8.90 13.20
N LEU A 177 7.80 -8.38 13.31
CA LEU A 177 7.07 -8.39 14.57
C LEU A 177 6.74 -9.81 15.05
N LYS A 178 6.41 -10.72 14.11
CA LYS A 178 6.13 -12.14 14.40
C LYS A 178 7.39 -12.89 14.83
N LEU A 179 8.42 -12.91 13.96
CA LEU A 179 9.58 -13.80 14.07
C LEU A 179 10.77 -13.14 14.76
N GLY A 180 10.94 -11.83 14.63
CA GLY A 180 12.07 -11.08 15.19
C GLY A 180 13.36 -11.18 14.40
N LYS A 181 13.35 -11.74 13.19
CA LYS A 181 14.55 -11.94 12.37
C LYS A 181 15.15 -10.61 11.91
N SER A 182 16.45 -10.44 12.08
CA SER A 182 17.19 -9.26 11.59
C SER A 182 16.99 -8.98 10.10
N GLY A 183 16.95 -10.00 9.25
CA GLY A 183 16.69 -9.82 7.81
C GLY A 183 15.37 -9.13 7.50
N ASP A 184 14.30 -9.47 8.23
CA ASP A 184 12.99 -8.81 8.06
C ASP A 184 13.02 -7.36 8.58
N LEU A 185 13.80 -7.08 9.64
CA LEU A 185 14.05 -5.71 10.11
C LEU A 185 14.76 -4.89 9.04
N VAL A 186 15.81 -5.42 8.41
CA VAL A 186 16.57 -4.71 7.36
C VAL A 186 15.66 -4.35 6.20
N TRP A 187 14.91 -5.32 5.66
CA TRP A 187 14.00 -5.07 4.55
C TRP A 187 12.88 -4.10 4.92
N SER A 188 12.26 -4.27 6.09
CA SER A 188 11.25 -3.30 6.57
C SER A 188 11.85 -1.91 6.70
N THR A 189 13.05 -1.79 7.26
CA THR A 189 13.73 -0.51 7.48
C THR A 189 14.04 0.20 6.16
N ILE A 190 14.61 -0.52 5.19
CA ILE A 190 14.94 0.03 3.87
C ILE A 190 13.66 0.48 3.14
N LEU A 191 12.63 -0.37 3.09
CA LEU A 191 11.38 -0.06 2.37
C LEU A 191 10.64 1.11 3.02
N CYS A 192 10.57 1.17 4.36
CA CYS A 192 10.02 2.31 5.08
C CYS A 192 10.83 3.59 4.80
N SER A 193 12.16 3.52 4.77
CA SER A 193 13.03 4.66 4.44
C SER A 193 12.80 5.15 3.01
N LEU A 194 12.61 4.25 2.06
CA LEU A 194 12.26 4.60 0.69
C LEU A 194 10.91 5.30 0.60
N ILE A 195 9.88 4.84 1.34
CA ILE A 195 8.57 5.51 1.40
C ILE A 195 8.71 6.92 1.98
N LEU A 196 9.48 7.08 3.05
CA LEU A 196 9.79 8.39 3.65
C LEU A 196 10.42 9.32 2.60
N LEU A 197 11.50 8.89 1.95
CA LEU A 197 12.17 9.71 0.93
C LEU A 197 11.34 9.88 -0.36
N ALA A 198 10.36 9.02 -0.62
CA ALA A 198 9.50 9.07 -1.79
C ALA A 198 8.37 10.08 -1.64
N ASN A 199 7.59 10.04 -0.55
CA ASN A 199 6.45 10.95 -0.39
C ASN A 199 6.02 11.12 1.08
N ALA A 200 5.88 12.37 1.53
CA ALA A 200 5.49 12.71 2.90
C ALA A 200 4.05 12.28 3.26
N THR A 201 3.10 12.32 2.32
CA THR A 201 1.73 11.87 2.59
C THR A 201 1.65 10.35 2.74
N GLN A 202 2.37 9.60 1.89
CA GLN A 202 2.45 8.15 2.02
C GLN A 202 3.23 7.70 3.26
N SER A 203 4.14 8.53 3.77
CA SER A 203 4.78 8.33 5.07
C SER A 203 3.76 8.29 6.21
N LEU A 204 2.76 9.17 6.16
CA LEU A 204 1.67 9.18 7.13
C LEU A 204 0.75 7.95 6.98
N SER A 205 0.46 7.54 5.73
CA SER A 205 -0.23 6.27 5.45
C SER A 205 0.53 5.06 6.00
N LEU A 206 1.87 5.03 5.84
CA LEU A 206 2.74 4.01 6.41
C LEU A 206 2.65 3.99 7.94
N GLY A 207 2.59 5.16 8.59
CA GLY A 207 2.37 5.27 10.03
C GLY A 207 1.05 4.62 10.48
N PHE A 208 -0.06 4.91 9.78
CA PHE A 208 -1.36 4.27 10.07
C PHE A 208 -1.30 2.75 9.88
N ILE A 209 -0.74 2.29 8.77
CA ILE A 209 -0.61 0.86 8.50
C ILE A 209 0.29 0.20 9.53
N GLY A 210 1.42 0.81 9.90
CA GLY A 210 2.34 0.33 10.92
C GLY A 210 1.68 0.18 12.29
N VAL A 211 0.88 1.16 12.72
CA VAL A 211 0.09 1.07 13.96
C VAL A 211 -0.92 -0.08 13.88
N ILE A 212 -1.57 -0.28 12.74
CA ILE A 212 -2.52 -1.38 12.56
C ILE A 212 -1.81 -2.74 12.57
N VAL A 213 -0.67 -2.89 11.88
CA VAL A 213 0.18 -4.08 11.96
C VAL A 213 0.58 -4.34 13.42
N PHE A 214 0.97 -3.32 14.16
CA PHE A 214 1.36 -3.44 15.56
C PHE A 214 0.19 -3.90 16.45
N VAL A 215 -0.95 -3.21 16.40
CA VAL A 215 -2.15 -3.54 17.19
C VAL A 215 -2.62 -4.95 16.88
N THR A 216 -2.67 -5.33 15.61
CA THR A 216 -3.08 -6.69 15.19
C THR A 216 -2.12 -7.75 15.73
N GLN A 217 -0.81 -7.45 15.83
CA GLN A 217 0.19 -8.36 16.40
C GLN A 217 0.14 -8.45 17.92
N LEU A 218 -0.23 -7.37 18.63
CA LEU A 218 -0.35 -7.38 20.10
C LEU A 218 -1.34 -8.43 20.61
N PHE A 219 -2.33 -8.81 19.80
CA PHE A 219 -3.32 -9.83 20.17
C PHE A 219 -2.77 -11.27 20.29
N PHE A 220 -1.53 -11.52 19.85
CA PHE A 220 -0.88 -12.85 19.89
C PHE A 220 0.14 -13.00 21.03
N GLY A 221 -0.01 -12.27 22.13
CA GLY A 221 0.89 -12.38 23.29
C GLY A 221 2.30 -11.82 23.04
N ASN A 222 3.20 -11.99 24.02
CA ASN A 222 4.56 -11.45 24.04
C ASN A 222 4.62 -9.93 23.76
N VAL A 223 3.71 -9.18 24.41
CA VAL A 223 3.53 -7.74 24.23
C VAL A 223 4.86 -6.99 24.37
N ARG A 224 5.65 -7.28 25.40
CA ARG A 224 6.94 -6.61 25.65
C ARG A 224 7.91 -6.74 24.47
N ALA A 225 8.10 -7.94 23.94
CA ALA A 225 9.00 -8.18 22.81
C ALA A 225 8.49 -7.50 21.54
N LYS A 226 7.16 -7.53 21.29
CA LYS A 226 6.55 -6.88 20.12
C LYS A 226 6.60 -5.36 20.20
N VAL A 227 6.41 -4.77 21.38
CA VAL A 227 6.58 -3.33 21.61
C VAL A 227 8.02 -2.94 21.29
N GLN A 228 9.01 -3.65 21.83
CA GLN A 228 10.42 -3.37 21.56
C GLN A 228 10.75 -3.46 20.07
N ARG A 229 10.34 -4.55 19.40
CA ARG A 229 10.52 -4.73 17.95
C ARG A 229 9.84 -3.61 17.16
N PHE A 230 8.61 -3.25 17.49
CA PHE A 230 7.90 -2.17 16.80
C PHE A 230 8.61 -0.82 16.96
N VAL A 231 9.07 -0.50 18.17
CA VAL A 231 9.84 0.73 18.45
C VAL A 231 11.13 0.75 17.62
N ILE A 232 11.88 -0.35 17.58
CA ILE A 232 13.09 -0.45 16.76
C ILE A 232 12.74 -0.24 15.28
N ALA A 233 11.75 -0.98 14.75
CA ALA A 233 11.33 -0.88 13.35
C ALA A 233 10.75 0.50 12.98
N ALA A 234 10.23 1.27 13.94
CA ALA A 234 9.73 2.62 13.73
C ALA A 234 10.86 3.67 13.74
N ILE A 235 11.84 3.54 14.66
CA ILE A 235 12.93 4.50 14.81
C ILE A 235 13.98 4.32 13.70
N MET A 236 14.33 3.08 13.34
CA MET A 236 15.40 2.80 12.38
C MET A 236 15.21 3.51 11.02
N PRO A 237 14.02 3.47 10.38
CA PRO A 237 13.81 4.19 9.12
C PRO A 237 14.00 5.70 9.26
N ILE A 238 13.47 6.29 10.33
CA ILE A 238 13.59 7.74 10.61
C ILE A 238 15.06 8.13 10.77
N GLY A 239 15.82 7.30 11.49
CA GLY A 239 17.26 7.46 11.65
C GLY A 239 18.00 7.42 10.31
N LEU A 240 17.71 6.44 9.45
CA LEU A 240 18.36 6.34 8.13
C LEU A 240 18.07 7.54 7.21
N VAL A 241 16.89 8.16 7.31
CA VAL A 241 16.52 9.31 6.47
C VAL A 241 16.74 10.67 7.14
N SER A 242 17.40 10.71 8.30
CA SER A 242 17.58 11.92 9.11
C SER A 242 18.31 13.06 8.39
N PHE A 243 19.14 12.76 7.38
CA PHE A 243 19.75 13.77 6.51
C PHE A 243 18.73 14.67 5.78
N TRP A 244 17.52 14.17 5.51
CA TRP A 244 16.44 14.93 4.87
C TRP A 244 15.43 15.46 5.89
N TYR A 245 15.13 14.66 6.91
CA TYR A 245 14.15 14.99 7.95
C TYR A 245 14.80 15.78 9.10
N THR A 246 15.21 17.02 8.79
CA THR A 246 15.86 17.93 9.75
C THR A 246 14.92 18.35 10.89
N PRO A 247 15.45 18.86 12.02
CA PRO A 247 14.61 19.41 13.09
C PRO A 247 13.62 20.47 12.61
N HIS A 248 14.02 21.31 11.64
CA HIS A 248 13.13 22.30 11.03
C HIS A 248 11.96 21.65 10.27
N PHE A 249 12.22 20.58 9.50
CA PHE A 249 11.19 19.82 8.82
C PHE A 249 10.18 19.25 9.83
N TRP A 250 10.65 18.65 10.93
CA TRP A 250 9.78 18.11 11.97
C TRP A 250 8.95 19.18 12.65
N TYR A 251 9.54 20.35 12.93
CA TYR A 251 8.82 21.47 13.52
C TYR A 251 7.66 21.95 12.62
N LEU A 252 7.93 22.17 11.34
CA LEU A 252 6.90 22.57 10.37
C LEU A 252 5.83 21.48 10.20
N GLY A 253 6.26 20.23 10.01
CA GLY A 253 5.35 19.09 9.84
C GLY A 253 4.47 18.84 11.06
N ALA A 254 5.04 18.91 12.26
CA ALA A 254 4.30 18.74 13.52
C ALA A 254 3.26 19.85 13.70
N ASN A 255 3.61 21.11 13.45
CA ASN A 255 2.65 22.23 13.54
C ASN A 255 1.51 22.09 12.52
N PHE A 256 1.83 21.64 11.30
CA PHE A 256 0.84 21.46 10.24
C PHE A 256 -0.14 20.31 10.56
N VAL A 257 0.36 19.17 11.03
CA VAL A 257 -0.49 18.05 11.45
C VAL A 257 -1.26 18.39 12.73
N ALA A 258 -0.62 19.01 13.73
CA ALA A 258 -1.24 19.36 14.99
C ALA A 258 -2.36 20.39 14.80
N SER A 259 -2.17 21.40 13.94
CA SER A 259 -3.22 22.39 13.67
C SER A 259 -4.44 21.76 13.00
N ALA A 260 -4.25 20.89 12.00
CA ALA A 260 -5.35 20.16 11.36
C ALA A 260 -6.07 19.21 12.35
N PHE A 261 -5.32 18.51 13.20
CA PHE A 261 -5.87 17.61 14.20
C PHE A 261 -6.63 18.36 15.30
N LEU A 262 -6.01 19.34 15.95
CA LEU A 262 -6.59 20.13 17.04
C LEU A 262 -7.85 20.89 16.61
N ALA A 263 -7.84 21.46 15.39
CA ALA A 263 -9.02 22.15 14.84
C ALA A 263 -10.23 21.21 14.69
N ASN A 264 -9.97 19.92 14.46
CA ASN A 264 -10.98 18.91 14.18
C ASN A 264 -11.21 17.92 15.32
N MET A 265 -10.49 18.04 16.45
CA MET A 265 -10.65 17.15 17.62
C MET A 265 -12.09 17.12 18.15
N LYS A 266 -12.82 18.22 18.06
CA LYS A 266 -14.24 18.30 18.45
C LYS A 266 -15.13 17.33 17.65
N LEU A 267 -14.70 16.87 16.47
CA LEU A 267 -15.44 15.89 15.68
C LEU A 267 -15.22 14.46 16.17
N LEU A 268 -14.12 14.17 16.87
CA LEU A 268 -13.82 12.83 17.37
C LEU A 268 -14.64 12.48 18.61
N PHE A 269 -15.09 13.47 19.37
CA PHE A 269 -15.82 13.29 20.62
C PHE A 269 -17.28 13.76 20.54
N PRO A 270 -18.20 13.06 21.22
CA PRO A 270 -18.02 11.79 21.92
C PRO A 270 -18.24 10.57 21.02
N LEU A 271 -19.07 10.69 19.99
CA LEU A 271 -19.67 9.55 19.30
C LEU A 271 -18.66 8.73 18.47
N PRO A 272 -17.79 9.33 17.62
CA PRO A 272 -16.79 8.54 16.89
C PRO A 272 -15.77 7.84 17.79
N PHE A 273 -15.37 8.47 18.89
CA PHE A 273 -14.50 7.85 19.89
C PHE A 273 -15.16 6.66 20.58
N ILE A 274 -16.44 6.78 20.97
CA ILE A 274 -17.21 5.67 21.53
C ILE A 274 -17.32 4.53 20.51
N ILE A 275 -17.68 4.83 19.26
CA ILE A 275 -17.76 3.82 18.19
C ILE A 275 -16.40 3.15 18.00
N PHE A 276 -15.30 3.91 17.94
CA PHE A 276 -13.96 3.37 17.81
C PHE A 276 -13.60 2.42 18.95
N LEU A 277 -13.84 2.81 20.22
CA LEU A 277 -13.59 1.95 21.38
C LEU A 277 -14.45 0.68 21.35
N ILE A 278 -15.73 0.80 21.00
CA ILE A 278 -16.64 -0.34 20.87
C ILE A 278 -16.15 -1.27 19.75
N THR A 279 -15.79 -0.73 18.59
CA THR A 279 -15.24 -1.50 17.47
C THR A 279 -13.94 -2.18 17.87
N LEU A 280 -13.02 -1.50 18.55
CA LEU A 280 -11.77 -2.07 19.04
C LEU A 280 -12.03 -3.21 20.05
N PHE A 281 -12.97 -3.01 20.98
CA PHE A 281 -13.36 -4.02 21.97
C PHE A 281 -13.96 -5.25 21.31
N PHE A 282 -14.97 -5.08 20.44
CA PHE A 282 -15.54 -6.20 19.71
C PHE A 282 -14.51 -6.88 18.81
N SER A 283 -13.63 -6.11 18.20
CA SER A 283 -12.54 -6.66 17.40
C SER A 283 -11.62 -7.54 18.24
N PHE A 284 -11.27 -7.08 19.44
CA PHE A 284 -10.51 -7.89 20.40
C PHE A 284 -11.28 -9.17 20.75
N VAL A 285 -12.56 -9.09 21.10
CA VAL A 285 -13.36 -10.27 21.48
C VAL A 285 -13.49 -11.29 20.35
N PHE A 286 -13.71 -10.84 19.10
CA PHE A 286 -13.94 -11.73 17.96
C PHE A 286 -12.67 -12.26 17.29
N PHE A 287 -11.58 -11.48 17.32
CA PHE A 287 -10.35 -11.77 16.56
C PHE A 287 -9.14 -12.11 17.44
N ALA A 288 -9.16 -11.82 18.74
CA ALA A 288 -8.02 -12.15 19.60
C ALA A 288 -7.75 -13.66 19.60
N ARG A 289 -6.46 -14.00 19.59
CA ARG A 289 -5.93 -15.38 19.63
C ARG A 289 -6.30 -16.28 18.44
N ARG A 290 -6.96 -15.76 17.39
CA ARG A 290 -7.29 -16.52 16.18
C ARG A 290 -6.45 -16.03 15.00
N GLU A 291 -5.29 -16.66 14.76
CA GLU A 291 -4.36 -16.31 13.68
C GLU A 291 -5.07 -16.25 12.32
N ASP A 292 -5.96 -17.20 12.13
CA ASP A 292 -6.81 -17.39 10.96
C ASP A 292 -7.69 -16.22 10.55
N ARG A 293 -8.14 -15.43 11.52
CA ARG A 293 -9.04 -14.29 11.29
C ARG A 293 -8.30 -12.95 11.36
N MET A 294 -7.03 -12.98 11.76
CA MET A 294 -6.19 -11.79 11.85
C MET A 294 -6.01 -11.14 10.48
N ALA A 295 -5.83 -11.93 9.43
CA ALA A 295 -5.69 -11.43 8.05
C ALA A 295 -6.89 -10.57 7.64
N ILE A 296 -8.10 -11.04 7.94
CA ILE A 296 -9.35 -10.33 7.69
C ILE A 296 -9.36 -9.05 8.52
N PHE A 297 -9.11 -9.19 9.83
CA PHE A 297 -9.12 -8.05 10.74
C PHE A 297 -8.14 -6.94 10.32
N PHE A 298 -6.91 -7.29 9.95
CA PHE A 298 -5.91 -6.37 9.43
C PHE A 298 -6.42 -5.64 8.18
N CYS A 299 -6.84 -6.38 7.14
CA CYS A 299 -7.27 -5.77 5.88
C CYS A 299 -8.49 -4.85 6.06
N PHE A 300 -9.48 -5.28 6.87
CA PHE A 300 -10.66 -4.48 7.16
C PHE A 300 -10.32 -3.23 7.99
N LEU A 301 -9.45 -3.35 8.99
CA LEU A 301 -9.09 -2.20 9.81
C LEU A 301 -8.33 -1.14 8.99
N VAL A 302 -7.38 -1.57 8.16
CA VAL A 302 -6.67 -0.66 7.24
C VAL A 302 -7.65 0.00 6.27
N PHE A 303 -8.55 -0.78 5.65
CA PHE A 303 -9.58 -0.25 4.77
C PHE A 303 -10.47 0.78 5.48
N ILE A 304 -10.96 0.48 6.69
CA ILE A 304 -11.82 1.38 7.46
C ILE A 304 -11.11 2.69 7.79
N VAL A 305 -9.84 2.66 8.19
CA VAL A 305 -9.08 3.89 8.51
C VAL A 305 -9.01 4.84 7.31
N PHE A 306 -8.70 4.33 6.12
CA PHE A 306 -8.69 5.15 4.91
C PHE A 306 -10.10 5.56 4.48
N ALA A 307 -11.07 4.65 4.56
CA ALA A 307 -12.47 4.92 4.17
C ALA A 307 -13.08 6.02 5.04
N VAL A 308 -12.90 5.97 6.36
CA VAL A 308 -13.38 7.00 7.30
C VAL A 308 -12.67 8.32 7.04
N SER A 309 -11.35 8.32 6.90
CA SER A 309 -10.58 9.56 6.65
C SER A 309 -11.06 10.30 5.39
N ILE A 310 -11.28 9.56 4.31
CA ILE A 310 -11.76 10.13 3.05
C ILE A 310 -13.24 10.51 3.13
N SER A 311 -14.10 9.66 3.73
CA SER A 311 -15.54 9.91 3.80
C SER A 311 -15.87 11.13 4.66
N VAL A 312 -15.20 11.29 5.80
CA VAL A 312 -15.36 12.47 6.66
C VAL A 312 -15.03 13.74 5.87
N TRP A 313 -13.92 13.73 5.12
CA TRP A 313 -13.55 14.85 4.27
C TRP A 313 -14.56 15.11 3.16
N LEU A 314 -15.04 14.08 2.45
CA LEU A 314 -15.99 14.24 1.35
C LEU A 314 -17.35 14.80 1.81
N ILE A 315 -17.83 14.35 2.97
CA ILE A 315 -19.13 14.73 3.53
C ILE A 315 -19.06 16.10 4.22
N SER A 316 -18.06 16.32 5.08
CA SER A 316 -18.01 17.50 5.95
C SER A 316 -17.10 18.62 5.46
N GLY A 317 -16.24 18.36 4.46
CA GLY A 317 -15.17 19.26 4.04
C GLY A 317 -14.00 19.36 5.03
N LYS A 318 -14.09 18.71 6.20
CA LYS A 318 -13.08 18.72 7.26
C LYS A 318 -12.25 17.45 7.23
N SER A 319 -10.97 17.56 7.56
CA SER A 319 -10.04 16.43 7.49
C SER A 319 -9.12 16.38 8.72
N PHE A 320 -8.81 15.16 9.16
CA PHE A 320 -7.80 14.90 10.20
C PHE A 320 -6.37 14.82 9.61
N VAL A 321 -6.26 14.76 8.30
CA VAL A 321 -5.02 14.67 7.53
C VAL A 321 -4.92 15.89 6.63
N PRO A 322 -3.74 16.49 6.39
CA PRO A 322 -3.67 17.70 5.60
C PRO A 322 -4.13 17.56 4.14
N HIS A 323 -3.78 16.44 3.48
CA HIS A 323 -4.14 16.17 2.08
C HIS A 323 -4.92 14.85 1.97
N PRO A 324 -6.20 14.80 2.38
CA PRO A 324 -6.98 13.55 2.45
C PRO A 324 -7.18 12.89 1.08
N HIS A 325 -7.25 13.69 0.01
CA HIS A 325 -7.42 13.16 -1.34
C HIS A 325 -6.23 12.32 -1.82
N ARG A 326 -5.01 12.57 -1.32
CA ARG A 326 -3.82 11.74 -1.61
C ARG A 326 -3.89 10.35 -0.95
N MET A 327 -4.89 10.09 -0.10
CA MET A 327 -5.15 8.77 0.48
C MET A 327 -6.12 7.91 -0.33
N VAL A 328 -6.82 8.47 -1.32
CA VAL A 328 -7.70 7.70 -2.23
C VAL A 328 -7.00 6.47 -2.84
N PRO A 329 -5.72 6.55 -3.28
CA PRO A 329 -5.00 5.37 -3.76
C PRO A 329 -4.84 4.26 -2.72
N ASN A 330 -4.65 4.62 -1.44
CA ASN A 330 -4.58 3.64 -0.34
C ASN A 330 -5.94 2.96 -0.12
N LEU A 331 -7.03 3.74 -0.15
CA LEU A 331 -8.38 3.20 -0.07
C LEU A 331 -8.67 2.22 -1.23
N ASN A 332 -8.24 2.55 -2.45
CA ASN A 332 -8.39 1.67 -3.60
C ASN A 332 -7.60 0.36 -3.43
N MET A 333 -6.34 0.46 -3.00
CA MET A 333 -5.48 -0.70 -2.76
C MET A 333 -6.07 -1.67 -1.73
N PHE A 334 -6.41 -1.18 -0.53
CA PHE A 334 -6.95 -2.03 0.53
C PHE A 334 -8.42 -2.40 0.30
N GLY A 335 -9.18 -1.57 -0.42
CA GLY A 335 -10.52 -1.90 -0.90
C GLY A 335 -10.50 -3.09 -1.86
N ALA A 336 -9.56 -3.15 -2.80
CA ALA A 336 -9.37 -4.30 -3.67
C ALA A 336 -9.08 -5.58 -2.88
N VAL A 337 -8.24 -5.51 -1.84
CA VAL A 337 -7.96 -6.65 -0.95
C VAL A 337 -9.24 -7.09 -0.21
N VAL A 338 -9.99 -6.17 0.41
CA VAL A 338 -11.22 -6.50 1.13
C VAL A 338 -12.28 -7.12 0.22
N ILE A 339 -12.50 -6.56 -0.98
CA ILE A 339 -13.43 -7.11 -1.97
C ILE A 339 -12.98 -8.50 -2.41
N ALA A 340 -11.68 -8.72 -2.62
CA ALA A 340 -11.15 -10.03 -2.96
C ALA A 340 -11.41 -11.08 -1.88
N LEU A 341 -11.28 -10.71 -0.60
CA LEU A 341 -11.61 -11.58 0.53
C LEU A 341 -13.09 -11.93 0.56
N LEU A 342 -13.97 -10.95 0.33
CA LEU A 342 -15.42 -11.15 0.27
C LEU A 342 -15.83 -12.05 -0.91
N LEU A 343 -15.28 -11.82 -2.10
CA LEU A 343 -15.53 -12.69 -3.27
C LEU A 343 -15.00 -14.11 -3.04
N SER A 344 -13.84 -14.24 -2.42
CA SER A 344 -13.28 -15.56 -2.06
C SER A 344 -14.22 -16.31 -1.11
N MET A 345 -14.82 -15.62 -0.15
CA MET A 345 -15.83 -16.20 0.74
C MET A 345 -17.07 -16.67 -0.02
N LEU A 346 -17.53 -15.90 -1.01
CA LEU A 346 -18.66 -16.33 -1.85
C LEU A 346 -18.31 -17.56 -2.68
N PHE A 347 -17.11 -17.62 -3.27
CA PHE A 347 -16.65 -18.78 -4.03
C PHE A 347 -16.50 -20.04 -3.18
N ASP A 348 -16.02 -19.91 -1.93
CA ASP A 348 -15.98 -21.01 -0.98
C ASP A 348 -17.39 -21.55 -0.69
N ARG A 349 -18.37 -20.65 -0.50
CA ARG A 349 -19.75 -21.02 -0.15
C ARG A 349 -20.46 -21.76 -1.30
N VAL A 350 -20.12 -21.46 -2.54
CA VAL A 350 -20.70 -22.09 -3.73
C VAL A 350 -19.96 -23.38 -4.12
N HIS A 351 -18.97 -23.83 -3.33
CA HIS A 351 -18.14 -25.01 -3.65
C HIS A 351 -17.45 -24.91 -5.01
N PHE A 352 -17.22 -23.69 -5.49
CA PHE A 352 -16.65 -23.45 -6.82
C PHE A 352 -15.21 -23.98 -6.91
N ILE A 353 -14.45 -23.89 -5.82
CA ILE A 353 -13.06 -24.36 -5.76
C ILE A 353 -12.97 -25.90 -5.87
N SER A 354 -13.86 -26.63 -5.19
CA SER A 354 -13.95 -28.09 -5.33
C SER A 354 -14.38 -28.51 -6.74
N ALA A 355 -15.17 -27.68 -7.45
CA ALA A 355 -15.57 -27.96 -8.82
C ALA A 355 -14.42 -27.76 -9.84
N ILE A 356 -13.50 -26.82 -9.60
CA ILE A 356 -12.38 -26.55 -10.53
C ILE A 356 -11.22 -27.54 -10.35
N GLY A 357 -11.16 -28.28 -9.23
CA GLY A 357 -10.10 -29.27 -9.00
C GLY A 357 -8.68 -28.68 -8.92
N GLN A 358 -8.55 -27.36 -8.72
CA GLN A 358 -7.28 -26.61 -8.67
C GLN A 358 -6.28 -27.14 -7.63
N GLU A 359 -6.75 -27.89 -6.65
CA GLU A 359 -5.98 -28.36 -5.52
C GLU A 359 -5.32 -29.73 -5.75
N PHE A 360 -5.73 -30.48 -6.80
CA PHE A 360 -5.26 -31.86 -7.02
C PHE A 360 -4.31 -32.04 -8.21
N VAL A 361 -3.93 -30.96 -8.91
CA VAL A 361 -3.23 -31.08 -10.19
C VAL A 361 -1.73 -30.86 -10.10
N TRP A 362 -0.98 -31.64 -10.88
CA TRP A 362 0.48 -31.63 -10.98
C TRP A 362 1.02 -30.21 -11.21
N GLY A 363 2.15 -29.89 -10.56
CA GLY A 363 2.72 -28.54 -10.42
C GLY A 363 2.57 -27.57 -11.61
N PRO A 364 3.00 -27.91 -12.84
CA PRO A 364 2.89 -26.99 -13.98
C PRO A 364 1.43 -26.70 -14.38
N PHE A 365 0.53 -27.66 -14.23
CA PHE A 365 -0.88 -27.47 -14.56
C PHE A 365 -1.57 -26.51 -13.58
N LYS A 366 -1.19 -26.54 -12.29
CA LYS A 366 -1.69 -25.59 -11.29
C LYS A 366 -1.35 -24.13 -11.67
N ILE A 367 -0.15 -23.90 -12.19
CA ILE A 367 0.25 -22.57 -12.69
C ILE A 367 -0.63 -22.17 -13.87
N PHE A 368 -0.79 -23.06 -14.85
CA PHE A 368 -1.60 -22.81 -16.04
C PHE A 368 -3.06 -22.47 -15.70
N VAL A 369 -3.71 -23.26 -14.84
CA VAL A 369 -5.09 -23.00 -14.41
C VAL A 369 -5.20 -21.68 -13.65
N SER A 370 -4.22 -21.35 -12.81
CA SER A 370 -4.19 -20.06 -12.08
C SER A 370 -4.08 -18.88 -13.04
N LEU A 371 -3.28 -19.01 -14.11
CA LEU A 371 -3.14 -17.98 -15.14
C LEU A 371 -4.43 -17.82 -15.95
N ILE A 372 -5.06 -18.91 -16.38
CA ILE A 372 -6.36 -18.87 -17.05
C ILE A 372 -7.39 -18.18 -16.15
N PHE A 373 -7.46 -18.58 -14.88
CA PHE A 373 -8.37 -17.96 -13.93
C PHE A 373 -8.09 -16.46 -13.78
N ALA A 374 -6.82 -16.04 -13.72
CA ALA A 374 -6.45 -14.65 -13.63
C ALA A 374 -6.90 -13.85 -14.87
N VAL A 375 -6.64 -14.37 -16.07
CA VAL A 375 -7.03 -13.72 -17.32
C VAL A 375 -8.54 -13.63 -17.45
N LEU A 376 -9.27 -14.73 -17.20
CA LEU A 376 -10.74 -14.75 -17.27
C LEU A 376 -11.38 -13.83 -16.22
N SER A 377 -10.85 -13.81 -14.99
CA SER A 377 -11.31 -12.91 -13.93
C SER A 377 -11.07 -11.45 -14.31
N PHE A 378 -9.90 -11.12 -14.86
CA PHE A 378 -9.63 -9.77 -15.34
C PHE A 378 -10.57 -9.36 -16.46
N LEU A 379 -10.80 -10.21 -17.46
CA LEU A 379 -11.72 -9.91 -18.56
C LEU A 379 -13.16 -9.72 -18.06
N GLY A 380 -13.66 -10.63 -17.23
CA GLY A 380 -15.01 -10.55 -16.68
C GLY A 380 -15.21 -9.32 -15.79
N LEU A 381 -14.26 -9.05 -14.89
CA LEU A 381 -14.34 -7.89 -14.02
C LEU A 381 -14.14 -6.57 -14.78
N SER A 382 -13.31 -6.56 -15.83
CA SER A 382 -13.14 -5.40 -16.72
C SER A 382 -14.41 -5.09 -17.49
N LEU A 383 -15.09 -6.12 -18.02
CA LEU A 383 -16.39 -5.96 -18.69
C LEU A 383 -17.46 -5.42 -17.74
N LEU A 384 -17.50 -5.94 -16.51
CA LEU A 384 -18.40 -5.47 -15.46
C LEU A 384 -18.09 -4.01 -15.08
N ALA A 385 -16.82 -3.68 -14.85
CA ALA A 385 -16.41 -2.32 -14.53
C ALA A 385 -16.73 -1.34 -15.66
N TYR A 386 -16.48 -1.74 -16.91
CA TYR A 386 -16.87 -0.95 -18.08
C TYR A 386 -18.37 -0.70 -18.12
N SER A 387 -19.19 -1.73 -17.91
CA SER A 387 -20.65 -1.65 -17.94
C SER A 387 -21.22 -0.78 -16.80
N LEU A 388 -20.63 -0.83 -15.61
CA LEU A 388 -21.06 -0.05 -14.45
C LEU A 388 -20.50 1.38 -14.44
N SER A 389 -19.41 1.64 -15.16
CA SER A 389 -18.71 2.93 -15.09
C SER A 389 -19.55 4.15 -15.47
N PRO A 390 -20.44 4.14 -16.48
CA PRO A 390 -21.24 5.31 -16.80
C PRO A 390 -22.18 5.67 -15.64
N PHE A 391 -22.78 4.66 -14.99
CA PHE A 391 -23.65 4.86 -13.83
C PHE A 391 -22.86 5.36 -12.61
N ALA A 392 -21.68 4.77 -12.36
CA ALA A 392 -20.81 5.21 -11.28
C ALA A 392 -20.33 6.65 -11.50
N ILE A 393 -19.97 7.02 -12.72
CA ILE A 393 -19.57 8.38 -13.05
C ILE A 393 -20.75 9.33 -12.85
N LEU A 394 -21.93 9.04 -13.40
CA LEU A 394 -23.12 9.88 -13.23
C LEU A 394 -23.54 10.06 -11.76
N ALA A 395 -23.40 9.03 -10.93
CA ALA A 395 -23.73 9.09 -9.52
C ALA A 395 -22.74 9.95 -8.70
N VAL A 396 -21.53 10.13 -9.21
CA VAL A 396 -20.41 10.74 -8.48
C VAL A 396 -19.96 12.05 -9.14
N SER A 397 -20.42 12.34 -10.37
CA SER A 397 -20.19 13.57 -11.14
C SER A 397 -21.24 14.65 -10.85
N GLY A 398 -21.00 15.88 -11.34
CA GLY A 398 -21.79 17.07 -11.07
C GLY A 398 -21.04 18.15 -10.28
N ARG A 399 -21.62 19.36 -10.18
CA ARG A 399 -20.96 20.54 -9.57
C ARG A 399 -20.61 20.35 -8.09
N SER A 400 -21.38 19.53 -7.37
CA SER A 400 -21.14 19.13 -5.98
C SER A 400 -20.68 17.67 -5.83
N GLY A 401 -20.46 16.96 -6.94
CA GLY A 401 -20.08 15.55 -6.97
C GLY A 401 -18.73 15.30 -6.30
N ILE A 402 -18.58 14.11 -5.71
CA ILE A 402 -17.36 13.67 -5.02
C ILE A 402 -16.15 13.76 -5.96
N TRP A 403 -16.33 13.36 -7.22
CA TRP A 403 -15.23 13.35 -8.20
C TRP A 403 -14.72 14.77 -8.49
N THR A 404 -15.64 15.72 -8.63
CA THR A 404 -15.33 17.13 -8.86
C THR A 404 -14.57 17.75 -7.69
N LYS A 405 -15.00 17.46 -6.45
CA LYS A 405 -14.30 17.94 -5.23
C LYS A 405 -12.86 17.43 -5.17
N ILE A 406 -12.65 16.15 -5.46
CA ILE A 406 -11.32 15.54 -5.47
C ILE A 406 -10.46 16.18 -6.57
N ARG A 407 -10.99 16.29 -7.79
CA ARG A 407 -10.29 16.90 -8.93
C ARG A 407 -9.86 18.34 -8.65
N LEU A 408 -10.76 19.17 -8.12
CA LEU A 408 -10.45 20.56 -7.81
C LEU A 408 -9.34 20.67 -6.76
N SER A 409 -9.37 19.82 -5.73
CA SER A 409 -8.34 19.80 -4.68
C SER A 409 -6.97 19.41 -5.24
N VAL A 410 -6.90 18.37 -6.07
CA VAL A 410 -5.66 17.92 -6.72
C VAL A 410 -5.08 19.01 -7.63
N LEU A 411 -5.93 19.69 -8.42
CA LEU A 411 -5.47 20.75 -9.32
C LEU A 411 -5.00 21.99 -8.58
N ALA A 412 -5.67 22.37 -7.49
CA ALA A 412 -5.25 23.49 -6.65
C ALA A 412 -3.88 23.22 -6.03
N GLU A 413 -3.69 22.05 -5.41
CA GLU A 413 -2.43 21.69 -4.78
C GLU A 413 -1.28 21.58 -5.78
N ARG A 414 -1.53 21.03 -6.98
CA ARG A 414 -0.49 20.96 -8.02
C ARG A 414 0.01 22.34 -8.42
N ARG A 415 -0.88 23.32 -8.60
CA ARG A 415 -0.49 24.69 -8.97
C ARG A 415 0.36 25.32 -7.88
N GLU A 416 -0.10 25.25 -6.63
CA GLU A 416 0.64 25.74 -5.47
C GLU A 416 2.03 25.09 -5.36
N SER A 417 2.11 23.77 -5.54
CA SER A 417 3.38 23.03 -5.47
C SER A 417 4.35 23.45 -6.59
N LEU A 418 3.87 23.67 -7.81
CA LEU A 418 4.69 24.11 -8.93
C LEU A 418 5.18 25.55 -8.75
N GLU A 419 4.33 26.43 -8.19
CA GLU A 419 4.70 27.81 -7.85
C GLU A 419 5.78 27.84 -6.77
N LEU A 420 5.63 27.03 -5.70
CA LEU A 420 6.61 26.91 -4.63
C LEU A 420 7.94 26.31 -5.09
N ALA A 421 7.92 25.38 -6.04
CA ALA A 421 9.11 24.74 -6.58
C ALA A 421 9.88 25.64 -7.55
N GLY A 422 9.26 26.70 -8.09
CA GLY A 422 9.86 27.56 -9.11
C GLY A 422 9.98 26.90 -10.49
N GLY A 423 9.37 25.73 -10.71
CA GLY A 423 9.41 25.02 -11.99
C GLY A 423 8.97 23.57 -11.93
N ASN A 424 8.78 22.97 -13.12
CA ASN A 424 8.41 21.56 -13.25
C ASN A 424 9.60 20.65 -12.89
N PHE A 425 9.31 19.54 -12.22
CA PHE A 425 10.26 18.52 -11.75
C PHE A 425 11.32 19.03 -10.77
N GLN A 426 11.07 20.15 -10.10
CA GLN A 426 11.97 20.69 -9.09
C GLN A 426 11.59 20.23 -7.68
N LEU A 427 12.60 20.21 -6.83
CA LEU A 427 12.47 19.93 -5.41
C LEU A 427 12.15 21.23 -4.69
N ILE A 428 11.06 21.23 -3.92
CA ILE A 428 10.68 22.37 -3.08
C ILE A 428 11.71 22.46 -1.96
N SER A 429 12.58 23.47 -2.04
CA SER A 429 13.70 23.59 -1.10
C SER A 429 13.21 24.02 0.28
N SER A 430 13.18 23.11 1.25
CA SER A 430 13.24 23.50 2.66
C SER A 430 14.70 23.81 2.98
N ARG A 431 15.11 25.08 2.89
CA ARG A 431 16.45 25.50 3.31
C ARG A 431 16.56 25.37 4.84
N GLY A 432 16.99 24.21 5.31
CA GLY A 432 17.55 24.07 6.65
C GLY A 432 18.95 24.65 6.69
N ASP A 433 19.37 25.19 7.84
CA ASP A 433 20.75 25.62 8.03
C ASP A 433 21.74 24.48 7.75
N SER A 434 22.93 24.78 7.24
CA SER A 434 23.93 23.78 6.89
C SER A 434 24.28 22.83 8.05
N TRP A 435 24.25 23.32 9.30
CA TRP A 435 24.51 22.48 10.48
C TRP A 435 23.46 21.38 10.68
N GLN A 436 22.20 21.62 10.32
CA GLN A 436 21.13 20.62 10.44
C GLN A 436 21.33 19.47 9.46
N ILE A 437 21.83 19.79 8.26
CA ILE A 437 22.15 18.79 7.23
C ILE A 437 23.30 17.91 7.73
N TRP A 438 24.40 18.50 8.22
CA TRP A 438 25.53 17.75 8.78
C TRP A 438 25.13 16.87 9.96
N LEU A 439 24.31 17.38 10.86
CA LEU A 439 23.76 16.61 11.97
C LEU A 439 22.90 15.44 11.45
N GLY A 440 21.99 15.70 10.52
CA GLY A 440 21.16 14.67 9.90
C GLY A 440 21.98 13.58 9.21
N THR A 441 23.04 13.95 8.48
CA THR A 441 23.98 13.01 7.87
C THR A 441 24.71 12.17 8.91
N ALA A 442 25.22 12.78 9.99
CA ALA A 442 25.89 12.06 11.06
C ALA A 442 24.95 11.04 11.74
N VAL A 443 23.70 11.45 12.00
CA VAL A 443 22.65 10.57 12.54
C VAL A 443 22.34 9.42 11.58
N THR A 444 22.18 9.70 10.28
CA THR A 444 21.99 8.67 9.25
C THR A 444 23.11 7.64 9.25
N VAL A 445 24.38 8.07 9.29
CA VAL A 445 25.53 7.16 9.33
C VAL A 445 25.52 6.33 10.61
N LEU A 446 25.23 6.93 11.77
CA LEU A 446 25.11 6.21 13.04
C LEU A 446 24.03 5.12 12.96
N PHE A 447 22.84 5.44 12.47
CA PHE A 447 21.75 4.47 12.34
C PHE A 447 22.05 3.36 11.33
N PHE A 448 22.79 3.68 10.27
CA PHE A 448 23.28 2.66 9.35
C PHE A 448 24.24 1.69 10.03
N LEU A 449 25.21 2.20 10.81
CA LEU A 449 26.13 1.36 11.58
C LEU A 449 25.38 0.51 12.63
N VAL A 450 24.38 1.08 13.31
CA VAL A 450 23.53 0.34 14.25
C VAL A 450 22.76 -0.77 13.55
N LEU A 451 22.21 -0.52 12.35
CA LEU A 451 21.51 -1.54 11.57
C LEU A 451 22.45 -2.70 11.21
N VAL A 452 23.65 -2.38 10.72
CA VAL A 452 24.68 -3.38 10.37
C VAL A 452 25.10 -4.18 11.61
N TRP A 453 25.32 -3.51 12.74
CA TRP A 453 25.66 -4.17 14.00
C TRP A 453 24.57 -5.12 14.48
N LEU A 454 23.30 -4.72 14.42
CA LEU A 454 22.16 -5.57 14.79
C LEU A 454 22.07 -6.83 13.93
N VAL A 455 22.40 -6.75 12.65
CA VAL A 455 22.40 -7.91 11.75
C VAL A 455 23.54 -8.88 12.10
N ILE A 456 24.76 -8.35 12.29
CA ILE A 456 25.93 -9.18 12.61
C ILE A 456 25.74 -9.91 13.94
N HIS A 457 25.18 -9.25 14.95
CA HIS A 457 25.02 -9.85 16.28
C HIS A 457 23.95 -10.95 16.31
N ASP A 458 22.86 -10.80 15.54
CA ASP A 458 21.81 -11.82 15.40
C ASP A 458 22.36 -13.11 14.78
N GLU A 459 23.23 -13.00 13.77
CA GLU A 459 23.87 -14.15 13.12
C GLU A 459 24.81 -14.92 14.06
N ILE A 460 25.52 -14.21 14.96
CA ILE A 460 26.41 -14.85 15.94
C ILE A 460 25.60 -15.60 16.99
N GLY A 461 24.49 -15.02 17.48
CA GLY A 461 23.62 -15.66 18.46
C GLY A 461 22.98 -16.95 17.94
N ASP A 462 22.60 -16.97 16.66
CA ASP A 462 22.06 -18.17 16.00
C ASP A 462 23.10 -19.28 15.82
N GLN A 463 24.39 -18.94 15.65
CA GLN A 463 25.49 -19.91 15.56
C GLN A 463 25.86 -20.54 16.91
N GLU A 464 25.79 -19.78 18.01
CA GLU A 464 26.07 -20.30 19.35
C GLU A 464 24.95 -21.21 19.89
N ALA A 465 23.72 -21.05 19.37
CA ALA A 465 22.56 -21.83 19.77
C ALA A 465 22.36 -23.13 18.95
N ALA A 466 23.06 -23.28 17.83
CA ALA A 466 22.99 -24.43 16.91
C ALA A 466 24.11 -25.44 17.20
#